data_AF-A0A2E2MTE3-F1
#
_entry.id   AF-A0A2E2MTE3-F1
#
_cell.length_a   1.000
_cell.length_b   1.000
_cell.length_c   1.000
_cell.angle_alpha   90.00
_cell.angle_beta   90.00
_cell.angle_gamma   90.00
#
_symmetry.space_group_name_H-M   'P 1'
#
loop_
_entity.id
_entity.type
_entity.pdbx_description
1 polymer ?
#
loop_
_entity_poly.entity_id
_entity_poly.type
_entity_poly.pdbx_seq_one_letter_code
_entity_poly.pdbx_strand_id
1 'polypeptide(L)'
;MNKIVFIALLAVSSLSLGHNHENSETEKLNAWFEIKYEEELMMSPLSLTFQGRKDRYSEIDDMSEAAQLKRIKWKGDSVQEMVSTFDYSKLSDAAKISYDLWEHQYESALASKAFMRRGYVFHQMSGTHSFFPTLMMNYHTVKTEQDMTDYISRISGIGAAMAELTGQAKLAAGEGVRAPRFAYEIVMKESKAIISGAPFDNSGTDSTLWTDANSKVSALVKADTISQKQGDGLIKAVRSALINDFAPAYDDLIAFMTDDLENTSEEALGVHALP
;
A
#
# COMPACT_ATOMS: atom_id res chain seq x y z
N MET A 1 -10.77 -21.07 10.78
CA MET A 1 -11.45 -20.14 11.70
C MET A 1 -10.63 -20.09 12.99
N ASN A 2 -9.50 -19.38 12.96
CA ASN A 2 -8.63 -19.27 14.14
C ASN A 2 -9.06 -18.03 14.92
N LYS A 3 -9.73 -18.28 16.05
CA LYS A 3 -10.05 -17.26 17.05
C LYS A 3 -8.75 -16.85 17.74
N ILE A 4 -8.34 -15.61 17.54
CA ILE A 4 -7.31 -14.97 18.36
C ILE A 4 -7.94 -14.76 19.75
N VAL A 5 -7.32 -15.39 20.75
CA VAL A 5 -7.74 -15.33 22.16
C VAL A 5 -7.21 -14.03 22.75
N PHE A 6 -8.12 -13.13 23.13
CA PHE A 6 -7.83 -12.01 24.00
C PHE A 6 -7.67 -12.54 25.43
N ILE A 7 -6.51 -12.28 26.04
CA ILE A 7 -6.26 -12.56 27.46
C ILE A 7 -6.95 -11.45 28.28
N ALA A 8 -8.00 -11.81 29.00
CA ALA A 8 -8.60 -10.99 30.05
C ALA A 8 -7.78 -11.14 31.33
N LEU A 9 -7.23 -10.03 31.84
CA LEU A 9 -6.49 -9.99 33.10
C LEU A 9 -7.45 -9.77 34.27
N LEU A 10 -7.44 -10.72 35.21
CA LEU A 10 -8.13 -10.65 36.50
C LEU A 10 -7.41 -9.68 37.44
N ALA A 11 -8.15 -8.70 37.97
CA ALA A 11 -7.67 -7.77 38.98
C ALA A 11 -7.58 -8.44 40.36
N VAL A 12 -6.39 -8.39 40.96
CA VAL A 12 -6.20 -8.62 42.41
C VAL A 12 -5.67 -7.32 42.99
N SER A 13 -6.44 -6.75 43.91
CA SER A 13 -6.15 -5.50 44.59
C SER A 13 -5.12 -5.69 45.72
N SER A 14 -4.02 -4.96 45.63
CA SER A 14 -3.20 -4.60 46.79
C SER A 14 -2.81 -3.12 46.65
N LEU A 15 -3.10 -2.34 47.69
CA LEU A 15 -2.84 -0.91 47.75
C LEU A 15 -1.33 -0.64 47.72
N SER A 16 -0.87 -0.13 46.59
CA SER A 16 0.40 0.55 46.40
C SER A 16 0.08 1.89 45.72
N LEU A 17 0.23 3.00 46.45
CA LEU A 17 0.01 4.35 45.91
C LEU A 17 1.00 4.70 44.78
N GLY A 18 2.11 3.96 44.64
CA GLY A 18 3.03 4.06 43.51
C GLY A 18 2.56 3.31 42.24
N HIS A 19 1.97 2.11 42.39
CA HIS A 19 1.46 1.33 41.26
C HIS A 19 0.22 1.94 40.59
N ASN A 20 -0.61 2.69 41.33
CA ASN A 20 -1.83 3.28 40.75
C ASN A 20 -1.54 4.43 39.78
N HIS A 21 -0.43 5.16 39.94
CA HIS A 21 -0.06 6.25 39.02
C HIS A 21 0.68 5.75 37.78
N GLU A 22 1.57 4.75 37.91
CA GLU A 22 2.26 4.14 36.77
C GLU A 22 1.30 3.41 35.82
N ASN A 23 0.31 2.71 36.39
CA ASN A 23 -0.76 2.09 35.61
C ASN A 23 -1.61 3.16 34.91
N SER A 24 -1.95 4.27 35.58
CA SER A 24 -2.76 5.32 34.97
C SER A 24 -2.07 6.06 33.82
N GLU A 25 -0.77 6.36 33.92
CA GLU A 25 -0.05 7.05 32.83
C GLU A 25 0.17 6.13 31.63
N THR A 26 0.54 4.87 31.90
CA THR A 26 0.66 3.82 30.89
C THR A 26 -0.67 3.59 30.16
N GLU A 27 -1.79 3.50 30.89
CA GLU A 27 -3.12 3.32 30.29
C GLU A 27 -3.51 4.48 29.37
N LYS A 28 -3.23 5.73 29.77
CA LYS A 28 -3.49 6.89 28.91
C LYS A 28 -2.63 6.90 27.65
N LEU A 29 -1.34 6.58 27.78
CA LEU A 29 -0.43 6.49 26.63
C LEU A 29 -0.90 5.41 25.65
N ASN A 30 -1.29 4.23 26.16
CA ASN A 30 -1.81 3.16 25.33
C ASN A 30 -3.11 3.56 24.63
N ALA A 31 -4.05 4.18 25.35
CA ALA A 31 -5.30 4.68 24.74
C ALA A 31 -5.03 5.73 23.66
N TRP A 32 -4.00 6.57 23.84
CA TRP A 32 -3.56 7.52 22.83
C TRP A 32 -2.92 6.82 21.62
N PHE A 33 -2.10 5.79 21.82
CA PHE A 33 -1.54 5.00 20.72
C PHE A 33 -2.63 4.35 19.88
N GLU A 34 -3.70 3.81 20.49
CA GLU A 34 -4.83 3.26 19.74
C GLU A 34 -5.45 4.31 18.79
N ILE A 35 -5.63 5.54 19.28
CA ILE A 35 -6.15 6.64 18.45
C ILE A 35 -5.19 6.97 17.31
N LYS A 36 -3.89 7.14 17.61
CA LYS A 36 -2.89 7.50 16.59
C LYS A 36 -2.66 6.38 15.58
N TYR A 37 -2.72 5.13 16.01
CA TYR A 37 -2.64 3.98 15.12
C TYR A 37 -3.82 3.95 14.17
N GLU A 38 -5.05 4.20 14.64
CA GLU A 38 -6.22 4.30 13.76
C GLU A 38 -6.11 5.49 12.78
N GLU A 39 -5.62 6.64 13.23
CA GLU A 39 -5.32 7.77 12.34
C GLU A 39 -4.30 7.40 11.24
N GLU A 40 -3.20 6.74 11.61
CA GLU A 40 -2.16 6.26 10.69
C GLU A 40 -2.71 5.24 9.70
N LEU A 41 -3.49 4.27 10.19
CA LEU A 41 -4.10 3.23 9.39
C LEU A 41 -5.06 3.80 8.34
N MET A 42 -5.83 4.83 8.72
CA MET A 42 -6.73 5.52 7.79
C MET A 42 -5.99 6.26 6.67
N MET A 43 -4.67 6.46 6.76
CA MET A 43 -3.86 7.02 5.67
C MET A 43 -3.54 5.98 4.57
N SER A 44 -3.75 4.69 4.81
CA SER A 44 -3.47 3.59 3.88
C SER A 44 -4.70 2.69 3.67
N PRO A 45 -5.54 2.98 2.65
CA PRO A 45 -6.61 2.09 2.20
C PRO A 45 -6.15 0.65 1.93
N LEU A 46 -4.90 0.45 1.51
CA LEU A 46 -4.35 -0.88 1.28
C LEU A 46 -4.05 -1.60 2.60
N SER A 47 -3.51 -0.92 3.61
CA SER A 47 -3.32 -1.51 4.95
C SER A 47 -4.64 -1.91 5.59
N LEU A 48 -5.69 -1.11 5.44
CA LEU A 48 -7.05 -1.47 5.85
C LEU A 48 -7.52 -2.77 5.18
N THR A 49 -7.24 -2.93 3.88
CA THR A 49 -7.57 -4.14 3.12
C THR A 49 -6.85 -5.37 3.66
N PHE A 50 -5.57 -5.26 4.00
CA PHE A 50 -4.81 -6.37 4.60
C PHE A 50 -5.37 -6.80 5.95
N GLN A 51 -5.99 -5.89 6.70
CA GLN A 51 -6.68 -6.19 7.95
C GLN A 51 -8.13 -6.69 7.76
N GLY A 52 -8.57 -6.86 6.50
CA GLY A 52 -9.94 -7.26 6.18
C GLY A 52 -10.99 -6.16 6.38
N ARG A 53 -10.55 -4.91 6.59
CA ARG A 53 -11.43 -3.75 6.69
C ARG A 53 -11.80 -3.24 5.30
N LYS A 54 -13.04 -2.77 5.18
CA LYS A 54 -13.60 -2.19 3.95
C LYS A 54 -13.81 -0.68 4.04
N ASP A 55 -13.23 -0.05 5.06
CA ASP A 55 -13.12 1.40 5.08
C ASP A 55 -12.27 1.84 3.88
N ARG A 56 -12.75 2.83 3.10
CA ARG A 56 -12.07 3.34 1.89
C ARG A 56 -11.75 2.24 0.86
N TYR A 57 -12.63 1.23 0.72
CA TYR A 57 -12.35 0.03 -0.09
C TYR A 57 -12.22 0.28 -1.60
N SER A 58 -12.77 1.38 -2.09
CA SER A 58 -12.63 1.83 -3.49
C SER A 58 -11.29 2.50 -3.77
N GLU A 59 -10.50 2.78 -2.74
CA GLU A 59 -9.31 3.61 -2.82
C GLU A 59 -8.02 2.78 -2.73
N ILE A 60 -6.94 3.35 -3.23
CA ILE A 60 -5.57 2.88 -3.01
C ILE A 60 -4.78 3.95 -2.24
N ASP A 61 -3.58 3.60 -1.79
CA ASP A 61 -2.69 4.53 -1.11
C ASP A 61 -2.26 5.67 -2.05
N ASP A 62 -2.15 6.88 -1.51
CA ASP A 62 -1.55 8.01 -2.21
C ASP A 62 -0.03 7.82 -2.28
N MET A 63 0.44 7.51 -3.49
CA MET A 63 1.83 7.19 -3.80
C MET A 63 2.69 8.42 -4.06
N SER A 64 2.14 9.63 -3.96
CA SER A 64 2.90 10.87 -4.20
C SER A 64 3.95 11.15 -3.12
N GLU A 65 5.03 11.84 -3.49
CA GLU A 65 6.00 12.37 -2.52
C GLU A 65 5.34 13.31 -1.49
N ALA A 66 4.32 14.07 -1.92
CA ALA A 66 3.56 14.94 -1.04
C ALA A 66 2.84 14.17 0.08
N ALA A 67 2.27 13.01 -0.24
CA ALA A 67 1.66 12.13 0.75
C ALA A 67 2.72 11.54 1.71
N GLN A 68 3.88 11.15 1.21
CA GLN A 68 4.99 10.70 2.06
C GLN A 68 5.43 11.80 3.04
N LEU A 69 5.60 13.04 2.55
CA LEU A 69 5.93 14.20 3.38
C LEU A 69 4.85 14.50 4.41
N LYS A 70 3.57 14.37 4.04
CA LYS A 70 2.44 14.55 4.96
C LYS A 70 2.46 13.50 6.07
N ARG A 71 2.77 12.23 5.76
CA ARG A 71 2.92 11.16 6.77
C ARG A 71 4.08 11.43 7.72
N ILE A 72 5.24 11.83 7.20
CA ILE A 72 6.40 12.21 8.05
C ILE A 72 6.03 13.37 8.99
N LYS A 73 5.36 14.40 8.45
CA LYS A 73 4.93 15.54 9.26
C LYS A 73 3.95 15.11 10.36
N TRP A 74 2.92 14.35 10.02
CA TRP A 74 1.94 13.86 11.00
C TRP A 74 2.62 13.02 12.09
N LYS A 75 3.57 12.14 11.73
CA LYS A 75 4.31 11.36 12.72
C LYS A 75 5.12 12.27 13.66
N GLY A 76 5.80 13.29 13.11
CA GLY A 76 6.51 14.28 13.93
C GLY A 76 5.60 15.07 14.86
N ASP A 77 4.44 15.52 14.38
CA ASP A 77 3.45 16.21 15.20
C ASP A 77 2.96 15.29 16.34
N SER A 78 2.72 14.00 16.06
CA SER A 78 2.32 13.03 17.09
C SER A 78 3.42 12.75 18.12
N VAL A 79 4.70 12.71 17.72
CA VAL A 79 5.81 12.59 18.67
C VAL A 79 5.88 13.82 19.57
N GLN A 80 5.73 15.02 19.01
CA GLN A 80 5.70 16.25 19.81
C GLN A 80 4.56 16.25 20.82
N GLU A 81 3.36 15.84 20.38
CA GLU A 81 2.19 15.67 21.25
C GLU A 81 2.50 14.68 22.38
N MET A 82 3.04 13.49 22.05
CA MET A 82 3.41 12.45 23.00
C MET A 82 4.38 12.95 24.07
N VAL A 83 5.49 13.57 23.64
CA VAL A 83 6.54 14.11 24.53
C VAL A 83 6.00 15.20 25.46
N SER A 84 5.07 16.02 24.98
CA SER A 84 4.49 17.10 25.79
C SER A 84 3.38 16.63 26.75
N THR A 85 2.78 15.46 26.49
CA THR A 85 1.58 15.00 27.19
C THR A 85 1.89 13.96 28.27
N PHE A 86 2.84 13.06 28.03
CA PHE A 86 3.08 11.89 28.89
C PHE A 86 4.38 11.98 29.67
N ASP A 87 4.34 11.66 30.96
CA ASP A 87 5.53 11.62 31.81
C ASP A 87 6.25 10.27 31.68
N TYR A 88 7.33 10.24 30.90
CA TYR A 88 8.14 9.04 30.65
C TYR A 88 8.59 8.31 31.92
N SER A 89 8.86 9.05 33.01
CA SER A 89 9.33 8.44 34.26
C SER A 89 8.27 7.60 34.97
N LYS A 90 6.99 7.86 34.67
CA LYS A 90 5.82 7.16 35.22
C LYS A 90 5.32 6.05 34.30
N LEU A 91 5.98 5.79 33.18
CA LEU A 91 5.62 4.69 32.30
C LEU A 91 6.17 3.36 32.82
N SER A 92 5.40 2.30 32.65
CA SER A 92 5.92 0.93 32.77
C SER A 92 7.04 0.67 31.77
N ASP A 93 7.91 -0.30 32.03
CA ASP A 93 9.04 -0.61 31.14
C ASP A 93 8.58 -0.99 29.71
N ALA A 94 7.46 -1.70 29.59
CA ALA A 94 6.88 -2.02 28.28
C ALA A 94 6.37 -0.77 27.55
N ALA A 95 5.75 0.16 28.27
CA ALA A 95 5.26 1.42 27.69
C ALA A 95 6.40 2.35 27.28
N LYS A 96 7.52 2.35 28.02
CA LYS A 96 8.75 3.05 27.63
C LYS A 96 9.29 2.53 26.30
N ILE A 97 9.31 1.21 26.10
CA ILE A 97 9.72 0.63 24.80
C ILE A 97 8.80 1.09 23.67
N SER A 98 7.47 1.08 23.88
CA SER A 98 6.52 1.56 22.85
C SER A 98 6.70 3.05 22.56
N TYR A 99 6.95 3.86 23.59
CA TYR A 99 7.28 5.28 23.48
C TYR A 99 8.54 5.49 22.64
N ASP A 100 9.64 4.84 23.01
CA ASP A 100 10.93 4.95 22.33
C ASP A 100 10.84 4.47 20.88
N LEU A 101 10.05 3.42 20.63
CA LEU A 101 9.81 2.93 19.28
C LEU A 101 9.03 3.94 18.42
N TRP A 102 8.02 4.62 18.99
CA TRP A 102 7.25 5.63 18.27
C TRP A 102 8.11 6.83 17.86
N GLU A 103 8.98 7.29 18.76
CA GLU A 103 9.98 8.33 18.47
C GLU A 103 10.97 7.85 17.41
N HIS A 104 11.53 6.64 17.57
CA HIS A 104 12.49 6.08 16.64
C HIS A 104 11.93 5.91 15.21
N GLN A 105 10.65 5.54 15.08
CA GLN A 105 9.97 5.46 13.79
C GLN A 105 9.92 6.82 13.09
N TYR A 106 9.63 7.90 13.84
CA TYR A 106 9.66 9.25 13.29
C TYR A 106 11.08 9.66 12.89
N GLU A 107 12.08 9.46 13.76
CA GLU A 107 13.47 9.80 13.47
C GLU A 107 13.97 9.08 12.21
N SER A 108 13.65 7.79 12.08
CA SER A 108 13.98 6.97 10.91
C SER A 108 13.31 7.50 9.64
N ALA A 109 12.02 7.85 9.72
CA ALA A 109 11.29 8.42 8.59
C ALA A 109 11.83 9.80 8.19
N LEU A 110 12.17 10.65 9.17
CA LEU A 110 12.75 11.97 8.95
C LEU A 110 14.16 11.87 8.34
N ALA A 111 15.00 10.96 8.83
CA ALA A 111 16.32 10.71 8.28
C ALA A 111 16.23 10.18 6.83
N SER A 112 15.26 9.31 6.55
CA SER A 112 15.00 8.78 5.22
C SER A 112 14.52 9.84 4.23
N LYS A 113 14.01 10.99 4.71
CA LYS A 113 13.54 12.09 3.86
C LYS A 113 14.60 12.55 2.85
N ALA A 114 15.87 12.62 3.26
CA ALA A 114 16.97 13.01 2.38
C ALA A 114 17.22 12.02 1.22
N PHE A 115 16.72 10.79 1.37
CA PHE A 115 16.96 9.68 0.45
C PHE A 115 15.69 9.20 -0.26
N MET A 116 14.56 9.92 -0.16
CA MET A 116 13.26 9.47 -0.72
C MET A 116 13.33 9.16 -2.23
N ARG A 117 14.20 9.85 -2.97
CA ARG A 117 14.45 9.63 -4.41
C ARG A 117 15.67 8.76 -4.72
N ARG A 118 16.24 8.08 -3.72
CA ARG A 118 17.43 7.22 -3.88
C ARG A 118 17.10 5.73 -3.90
N GLY A 119 15.83 5.37 -3.71
CA GLY A 119 15.33 4.02 -3.93
C GLY A 119 14.97 3.76 -5.39
N TYR A 120 15.00 2.49 -5.80
CA TYR A 120 14.45 2.08 -7.10
C TYR A 120 12.94 1.90 -6.97
N VAL A 121 12.18 2.74 -7.69
CA VAL A 121 10.71 2.68 -7.69
C VAL A 121 10.21 1.33 -8.25
N PHE A 122 10.87 0.83 -9.30
CA PHE A 122 10.54 -0.43 -9.93
C PHE A 122 11.76 -1.35 -9.99
N HIS A 123 11.60 -2.58 -9.50
CA HIS A 123 12.60 -3.65 -9.57
C HIS A 123 11.95 -5.02 -9.25
N GLN A 124 12.66 -6.12 -9.51
CA GLN A 124 12.14 -7.49 -9.46
C GLN A 124 11.84 -8.04 -8.04
N MET A 125 12.38 -7.43 -6.97
CA MET A 125 12.24 -7.97 -5.61
C MET A 125 10.99 -7.46 -4.88
N SER A 126 10.62 -6.21 -5.12
CA SER A 126 9.51 -5.54 -4.44
C SER A 126 8.84 -4.49 -5.32
N GLY A 127 8.79 -4.75 -6.63
CA GLY A 127 8.22 -3.83 -7.61
C GLY A 127 6.72 -3.70 -7.48
N THR A 128 6.26 -2.45 -7.36
CA THR A 128 4.84 -2.12 -7.22
C THR A 128 4.01 -2.55 -8.44
N HIS A 129 4.63 -2.65 -9.61
CA HIS A 129 3.99 -3.06 -10.87
C HIS A 129 3.35 -4.46 -10.79
N SER A 130 3.96 -5.41 -10.07
CA SER A 130 3.41 -6.77 -9.91
C SER A 130 2.56 -6.91 -8.64
N PHE A 131 2.82 -6.09 -7.63
CA PHE A 131 2.08 -6.09 -6.37
C PHE A 131 0.59 -5.75 -6.55
N PHE A 132 0.25 -4.74 -7.36
CA PHE A 132 -1.14 -4.31 -7.51
C PHE A 132 -2.08 -5.41 -8.07
N PRO A 133 -1.72 -6.14 -9.14
CA PRO A 133 -2.50 -7.30 -9.56
C PRO A 133 -2.67 -8.35 -8.46
N THR A 134 -1.59 -8.68 -7.73
CA THR A 134 -1.62 -9.63 -6.60
C THR A 134 -2.57 -9.18 -5.50
N LEU A 135 -2.55 -7.89 -5.15
CA LEU A 135 -3.47 -7.30 -4.17
C LEU A 135 -4.94 -7.52 -4.58
N MET A 136 -5.28 -7.19 -5.83
CA MET A 136 -6.64 -7.28 -6.33
C MET A 136 -7.18 -8.71 -6.32
N MET A 137 -6.35 -9.68 -6.75
CA MET A 137 -6.75 -11.08 -6.77
C MET A 137 -6.94 -11.64 -5.37
N ASN A 138 -5.96 -11.41 -4.49
CA ASN A 138 -5.83 -12.17 -3.24
C ASN A 138 -6.45 -11.49 -2.02
N TYR A 139 -6.55 -10.15 -2.01
CA TYR A 139 -6.97 -9.39 -0.83
C TYR A 139 -8.25 -8.60 -1.06
N HIS A 140 -8.53 -8.16 -2.29
CA HIS A 140 -9.81 -7.53 -2.61
C HIS A 140 -10.92 -8.61 -2.75
N THR A 141 -11.71 -8.76 -1.70
CA THR A 141 -12.81 -9.72 -1.61
C THR A 141 -14.12 -9.09 -2.06
N VAL A 142 -14.78 -9.71 -3.03
CA VAL A 142 -16.06 -9.27 -3.58
C VAL A 142 -17.18 -10.19 -3.09
N LYS A 143 -18.09 -9.64 -2.28
CA LYS A 143 -19.29 -10.32 -1.74
C LYS A 143 -20.59 -9.59 -2.07
N THR A 144 -20.51 -8.34 -2.52
CA THR A 144 -21.64 -7.47 -2.86
C THR A 144 -21.38 -6.75 -4.18
N GLU A 145 -22.43 -6.14 -4.75
CA GLU A 145 -22.30 -5.24 -5.92
C GLU A 145 -21.40 -4.03 -5.61
N GLN A 146 -21.49 -3.47 -4.40
CA GLN A 146 -20.63 -2.36 -3.98
C GLN A 146 -19.16 -2.77 -3.96
N ASP A 147 -18.84 -3.96 -3.44
CA ASP A 147 -17.45 -4.44 -3.45
C ASP A 147 -16.90 -4.54 -4.88
N MET A 148 -17.72 -4.95 -5.85
CA MET A 148 -17.28 -5.00 -7.25
C MET A 148 -17.10 -3.59 -7.85
N THR A 149 -17.93 -2.64 -7.43
CA THR A 149 -17.79 -1.22 -7.80
C THR A 149 -16.50 -0.63 -7.23
N ASP A 150 -16.16 -1.01 -5.99
CA ASP A 150 -14.90 -0.64 -5.34
C ASP A 150 -13.70 -1.30 -6.04
N TYR A 151 -13.83 -2.56 -6.46
CA TYR A 151 -12.82 -3.25 -7.28
C TYR A 151 -12.52 -2.48 -8.56
N ILE A 152 -13.55 -2.05 -9.30
CA ILE A 152 -13.41 -1.25 -10.53
C ILE A 152 -12.73 0.10 -10.25
N SER A 153 -13.12 0.76 -9.15
CA SER A 153 -12.51 2.02 -8.73
C SER A 153 -11.01 1.84 -8.44
N ARG A 154 -10.63 0.73 -7.81
CA ARG A 154 -9.22 0.40 -7.57
C ARG A 154 -8.44 0.09 -8.82
N ILE A 155 -9.01 -0.55 -9.85
CA ILE A 155 -8.32 -0.71 -11.15
C ILE A 155 -7.90 0.66 -11.68
N SER A 156 -8.82 1.62 -11.66
CA SER A 156 -8.58 2.98 -12.12
C SER A 156 -7.55 3.70 -11.24
N GLY A 157 -7.68 3.55 -9.91
CA GLY A 157 -6.71 4.07 -8.94
C GLY A 157 -5.31 3.51 -9.17
N ILE A 158 -5.18 2.20 -9.44
CA ILE A 158 -3.90 1.57 -9.76
C ILE A 158 -3.27 2.19 -11.00
N GLY A 159 -4.05 2.45 -12.05
CA GLY A 159 -3.57 3.19 -13.22
C GLY A 159 -2.97 4.53 -12.84
N ALA A 160 -3.66 5.33 -12.02
CA ALA A 160 -3.16 6.62 -11.54
C ALA A 160 -1.88 6.49 -10.68
N ALA A 161 -1.80 5.51 -9.77
CA ALA A 161 -0.60 5.29 -8.98
C ALA A 161 0.58 4.81 -9.82
N MET A 162 0.36 3.94 -10.81
CA MET A 162 1.41 3.51 -11.72
C MET A 162 1.96 4.67 -12.56
N ALA A 163 1.10 5.61 -12.98
CA ALA A 163 1.52 6.82 -13.67
C ALA A 163 2.34 7.75 -12.76
N GLU A 164 1.90 7.97 -11.52
CA GLU A 164 2.63 8.75 -10.50
C GLU A 164 4.01 8.15 -10.20
N LEU A 165 4.07 6.84 -9.96
CA LEU A 165 5.31 6.12 -9.69
C LEU A 165 6.26 6.13 -10.90
N THR A 166 5.72 6.03 -12.13
CA THR A 166 6.51 6.20 -13.36
C THR A 166 7.07 7.62 -13.47
N GLY A 167 6.29 8.64 -13.11
CA GLY A 167 6.76 10.02 -12.99
C GLY A 167 7.92 10.18 -12.00
N GLN A 168 7.80 9.58 -10.82
CA GLN A 168 8.87 9.57 -9.81
C GLN A 168 10.12 8.82 -10.29
N ALA A 169 9.96 7.69 -10.98
CA ALA A 169 11.07 6.96 -11.56
C ALA A 169 11.81 7.78 -12.64
N LYS A 170 11.07 8.50 -13.50
CA LYS A 170 11.63 9.44 -14.49
C LYS A 170 12.44 10.55 -13.80
N LEU A 171 11.91 11.13 -12.73
CA LEU A 171 12.62 12.16 -11.93
C LEU A 171 13.91 11.60 -11.30
N ALA A 172 13.82 10.45 -10.63
CA ALA A 172 14.97 9.80 -10.00
C ALA A 172 16.06 9.43 -11.03
N ALA A 173 15.67 8.94 -12.21
CA ALA A 173 16.60 8.67 -13.31
C ALA A 173 17.29 9.94 -13.80
N GLY A 174 16.55 11.06 -13.91
CA GLY A 174 17.13 12.38 -14.20
C GLY A 174 18.14 12.86 -13.16
N GLU A 175 18.01 12.41 -11.91
CA GLU A 175 18.95 12.66 -10.81
C GLU A 175 20.09 11.62 -10.72
N GLY A 176 20.16 10.66 -11.65
CA GLY A 176 21.21 9.63 -11.70
C GLY A 176 20.90 8.34 -10.94
N VAL A 177 19.68 8.18 -10.42
CA VAL A 177 19.25 6.96 -9.71
C VAL A 177 18.51 6.05 -10.68
N ARG A 178 19.17 4.97 -11.10
CA ARG A 178 18.60 3.93 -11.98
C ARG A 178 18.87 2.55 -11.42
N ALA A 179 17.86 1.68 -11.50
CA ALA A 179 18.10 0.26 -11.28
C ALA A 179 19.05 -0.29 -12.37
N PRO A 180 19.78 -1.39 -12.09
CA PRO A 180 20.62 -2.05 -13.10
C PRO A 180 19.80 -2.54 -14.31
N ARG A 181 20.46 -2.71 -15.47
CA ARG A 181 19.82 -3.08 -16.74
C ARG A 181 18.89 -4.29 -16.64
N PHE A 182 19.33 -5.34 -15.96
CA PHE A 182 18.53 -6.56 -15.81
C PHE A 182 17.20 -6.31 -15.09
N ALA A 183 17.15 -5.36 -14.14
CA ALA A 183 15.93 -5.03 -13.41
C ALA A 183 14.93 -4.32 -14.35
N TYR A 184 15.41 -3.42 -15.22
CA TYR A 184 14.57 -2.81 -16.27
C TYR A 184 13.97 -3.88 -17.19
N GLU A 185 14.81 -4.81 -17.68
CA GLU A 185 14.36 -5.88 -18.57
C GLU A 185 13.29 -6.77 -17.93
N ILE A 186 13.46 -7.13 -16.65
CA ILE A 186 12.47 -7.93 -15.91
C ILE A 186 11.17 -7.13 -15.73
N VAL A 187 11.24 -5.88 -15.25
CA VAL A 187 10.05 -5.05 -15.02
C VAL A 187 9.29 -4.82 -16.32
N MET A 188 9.97 -4.54 -17.43
CA MET A 188 9.33 -4.40 -18.74
C MET A 188 8.65 -5.69 -19.18
N LYS A 189 9.31 -6.85 -19.03
CA LYS A 189 8.75 -8.15 -19.39
C LYS A 189 7.49 -8.46 -18.56
N GLU A 190 7.55 -8.25 -17.25
CA GLU A 190 6.43 -8.48 -16.34
C GLU A 190 5.28 -7.52 -16.62
N SER A 191 5.58 -6.25 -16.84
CA SER A 191 4.59 -5.23 -17.19
C SER A 191 3.86 -5.57 -18.50
N LYS A 192 4.59 -6.00 -19.54
CA LYS A 192 4.01 -6.48 -20.81
C LYS A 192 3.11 -7.69 -20.60
N ALA A 193 3.50 -8.62 -19.73
CA ALA A 193 2.68 -9.79 -19.43
C ALA A 193 1.39 -9.43 -18.67
N ILE A 194 1.44 -8.45 -17.77
CA ILE A 194 0.28 -7.97 -17.00
C ILE A 194 -0.80 -7.40 -17.92
N ILE A 195 -0.41 -6.70 -18.98
CA ILE A 195 -1.33 -6.10 -19.96
C ILE A 195 -1.47 -6.91 -21.26
N SER A 196 -1.17 -8.20 -21.24
CA SER A 196 -1.42 -9.10 -22.38
C SER A 196 -2.64 -9.97 -22.14
N GLY A 197 -3.33 -10.32 -23.23
CA GLY A 197 -4.61 -11.01 -23.21
C GLY A 197 -5.80 -10.06 -23.16
N ALA A 198 -7.02 -10.62 -23.20
CA ALA A 198 -8.23 -9.84 -23.07
C ALA A 198 -8.28 -9.11 -21.71
N PRO A 199 -8.74 -7.86 -21.66
CA PRO A 199 -9.35 -7.12 -22.76
C PRO A 199 -8.39 -6.26 -23.59
N PHE A 200 -7.07 -6.38 -23.37
CA PHE A 200 -6.04 -5.52 -23.95
C PHE A 200 -5.70 -5.87 -25.40
N ASP A 201 -5.71 -7.17 -25.74
CA ASP A 201 -5.46 -7.66 -27.08
C ASP A 201 -6.48 -8.72 -27.53
N ASN A 202 -6.32 -9.22 -28.77
CA ASN A 202 -7.16 -10.24 -29.39
C ASN A 202 -6.47 -11.61 -29.46
N SER A 203 -5.54 -11.92 -28.56
CA SER A 203 -4.80 -13.19 -28.52
C SER A 203 -5.69 -14.42 -28.27
N GLY A 204 -6.91 -14.22 -27.77
CA GLY A 204 -7.83 -15.28 -27.37
C GLY A 204 -7.53 -15.89 -26.00
N THR A 205 -6.54 -15.35 -25.27
CA THR A 205 -6.28 -15.67 -23.87
C THR A 205 -6.72 -14.51 -22.99
N ASP A 206 -7.28 -14.80 -21.81
CA ASP A 206 -7.66 -13.77 -20.84
C ASP A 206 -6.44 -13.29 -20.05
N SER A 207 -6.36 -11.97 -19.80
CA SER A 207 -5.40 -11.44 -18.84
C SER A 207 -5.78 -11.85 -17.41
N THR A 208 -4.82 -11.77 -16.50
CA THR A 208 -5.00 -12.21 -15.11
C THR A 208 -6.11 -11.44 -14.40
N LEU A 209 -6.10 -10.11 -14.45
CA LEU A 209 -7.13 -9.28 -13.79
C LEU A 209 -8.49 -9.40 -14.47
N TRP A 210 -8.53 -9.62 -15.79
CA TRP A 210 -9.78 -9.90 -16.49
C TRP A 210 -10.41 -11.21 -16.02
N THR A 211 -9.59 -12.28 -15.91
CA THR A 211 -10.04 -13.58 -15.40
C THR A 211 -10.57 -13.47 -13.97
N ASP A 212 -9.84 -12.76 -13.10
CA ASP A 212 -10.22 -12.54 -11.70
C ASP A 212 -11.55 -11.78 -11.58
N ALA A 213 -11.71 -10.68 -12.30
CA ALA A 213 -12.94 -9.89 -12.30
C ALA A 213 -14.15 -10.68 -12.83
N ASN A 214 -13.98 -11.43 -13.92
CA ASN A 214 -15.03 -12.32 -14.46
C ASN A 214 -15.44 -13.38 -13.45
N SER A 215 -14.47 -13.97 -12.75
CA SER A 215 -14.72 -14.97 -11.71
C SER A 215 -15.50 -14.38 -10.53
N LYS A 216 -15.12 -13.20 -10.05
CA LYS A 216 -15.79 -12.52 -8.94
C LYS A 216 -17.22 -12.12 -9.30
N VAL A 217 -17.47 -11.53 -10.47
CA VAL A 217 -18.84 -11.19 -10.92
C VAL A 217 -19.68 -12.45 -11.11
N SER A 218 -19.12 -13.49 -11.74
CA SER A 218 -19.81 -14.77 -11.92
C SER A 218 -20.22 -15.39 -10.59
N ALA A 219 -19.40 -15.25 -9.55
CA ALA A 219 -19.74 -15.71 -8.21
C ALA A 219 -20.91 -14.92 -7.59
N LEU A 220 -20.97 -13.60 -7.80
CA LEU A 220 -22.11 -12.78 -7.34
C LEU A 220 -23.41 -13.17 -8.04
N VAL A 221 -23.37 -13.42 -9.35
CA VAL A 221 -24.55 -13.86 -10.12
C VAL A 221 -25.00 -15.25 -9.67
N LYS A 222 -24.07 -16.21 -9.53
CA LYS A 222 -24.39 -17.57 -9.06
C LYS A 222 -24.97 -17.62 -7.65
N ALA A 223 -24.62 -16.63 -6.81
CA ALA A 223 -25.14 -16.50 -5.46
C ALA A 223 -26.47 -15.71 -5.40
N ASP A 224 -27.04 -15.33 -6.54
CA ASP A 224 -28.22 -14.46 -6.65
C ASP A 224 -28.07 -13.11 -5.93
N THR A 225 -26.83 -12.67 -5.64
CA THR A 225 -26.54 -11.36 -5.04
C THR A 225 -26.81 -10.22 -6.02
N ILE A 226 -26.61 -10.47 -7.32
CA ILE A 226 -26.91 -9.56 -8.42
C ILE A 226 -27.55 -10.33 -9.59
N SER A 227 -28.32 -9.63 -10.41
CA SER A 227 -28.84 -10.20 -11.67
C SER A 227 -27.75 -10.36 -12.74
N GLN A 228 -27.98 -11.21 -13.74
CA GLN A 228 -27.10 -11.33 -14.91
C GLN A 228 -26.88 -9.97 -15.59
N LYS A 229 -27.94 -9.16 -15.72
CA LYS A 229 -27.86 -7.83 -16.34
C LYS A 229 -26.94 -6.88 -15.58
N GLN A 230 -26.96 -6.92 -14.23
CA GLN A 230 -26.02 -6.15 -13.40
C GLN A 230 -24.59 -6.68 -13.58
N GLY A 231 -24.42 -8.01 -13.58
CA GLY A 231 -23.12 -8.65 -13.84
C GLY A 231 -22.51 -8.21 -15.17
N ASP A 232 -23.29 -8.24 -16.25
CA ASP A 232 -22.84 -7.78 -17.58
C ASP A 232 -22.44 -6.29 -17.58
N GLY A 233 -23.14 -5.47 -16.79
CA GLY A 233 -22.81 -4.06 -16.57
C GLY A 233 -21.46 -3.89 -15.87
N LEU A 234 -21.23 -4.63 -14.78
CA LEU A 234 -19.98 -4.61 -14.02
C LEU A 234 -18.81 -5.07 -14.89
N ILE A 235 -18.96 -6.13 -15.68
CA ILE A 235 -17.89 -6.60 -16.58
C ILE A 235 -17.54 -5.59 -17.67
N LYS A 236 -18.53 -4.85 -18.20
CA LYS A 236 -18.25 -3.74 -19.13
C LYS A 236 -17.49 -2.61 -18.44
N ALA A 237 -17.83 -2.28 -17.19
CA ALA A 237 -17.14 -1.26 -16.42
C ALA A 237 -15.70 -1.68 -16.08
N VAL A 238 -15.47 -2.94 -15.68
CA VAL A 238 -14.13 -3.52 -15.52
C VAL A 238 -13.33 -3.39 -16.81
N ARG A 239 -13.91 -3.79 -17.95
CA ARG A 239 -13.25 -3.68 -19.25
C ARG A 239 -12.80 -2.25 -19.54
N SER A 240 -13.69 -1.29 -19.29
CA SER A 240 -13.39 0.13 -19.48
C SER A 240 -12.22 0.57 -18.59
N ALA A 241 -12.24 0.26 -17.30
CA ALA A 241 -11.15 0.64 -16.38
C ALA A 241 -9.82 -0.01 -16.76
N LEU A 242 -9.83 -1.28 -17.18
CA LEU A 242 -8.63 -1.97 -17.64
C LEU A 242 -8.05 -1.29 -18.90
N ILE A 243 -8.87 -1.01 -19.91
CA ILE A 243 -8.40 -0.44 -21.18
C ILE A 243 -8.01 1.04 -21.06
N ASN A 244 -8.80 1.82 -20.34
CA ASN A 244 -8.69 3.29 -20.38
C ASN A 244 -7.79 3.85 -19.28
N ASP A 245 -7.65 3.16 -18.15
CA ASP A 245 -6.92 3.69 -16.98
C ASP A 245 -5.70 2.82 -16.64
N PHE A 246 -5.87 1.50 -16.60
CA PHE A 246 -4.82 0.57 -16.18
C PHE A 246 -3.76 0.35 -17.27
N ALA A 247 -4.16 -0.07 -18.47
CA ALA A 247 -3.21 -0.38 -19.55
C ALA A 247 -2.31 0.81 -19.94
N PRO A 248 -2.84 2.04 -20.13
CA PRO A 248 -2.00 3.18 -20.51
C PRO A 248 -0.90 3.49 -19.49
N ALA A 249 -1.14 3.24 -18.21
CA ALA A 249 -0.14 3.45 -17.17
C ALA A 249 1.01 2.43 -17.24
N TYR A 250 0.72 1.17 -17.57
CA TYR A 250 1.76 0.16 -17.81
C TYR A 250 2.48 0.40 -19.13
N ASP A 251 1.78 0.86 -20.17
CA ASP A 251 2.40 1.26 -21.44
C ASP A 251 3.38 2.43 -21.23
N ASP A 252 3.04 3.44 -20.42
CA ASP A 252 3.97 4.54 -20.09
C ASP A 252 5.21 4.04 -19.34
N LEU A 253 5.05 3.12 -18.39
CA LEU A 253 6.20 2.48 -17.70
C LEU A 253 7.08 1.73 -18.70
N ILE A 254 6.48 0.92 -19.57
CA ILE A 254 7.21 0.14 -20.58
C ILE A 254 7.95 1.06 -21.54
N ALA A 255 7.30 2.12 -22.01
CA ALA A 255 7.90 3.10 -22.91
C ALA A 255 9.10 3.80 -22.24
N PHE A 256 8.91 4.32 -21.03
CA PHE A 256 9.99 4.94 -20.26
C PHE A 256 11.17 4.01 -20.06
N MET A 257 10.95 2.79 -19.60
CA MET A 257 12.03 1.84 -19.37
C MET A 257 12.71 1.39 -20.66
N THR A 258 11.99 1.32 -21.77
CA THR A 258 12.58 1.01 -23.09
C THR A 258 13.52 2.13 -23.52
N ASP A 259 13.06 3.37 -23.42
CA ASP A 259 13.82 4.56 -23.82
C ASP A 259 15.02 4.80 -22.91
N ASP A 260 14.88 4.64 -21.59
CA ASP A 260 15.97 4.86 -20.63
C ASP A 260 16.92 3.66 -20.51
N LEU A 261 16.62 2.53 -21.17
CA LEU A 261 17.41 1.29 -21.07
C LEU A 261 18.88 1.52 -21.43
N GLU A 262 19.18 2.32 -22.46
CA GLU A 262 20.55 2.60 -22.88
C GLU A 262 21.38 3.32 -21.79
N ASN A 263 20.72 4.05 -20.89
CA ASN A 263 21.35 4.79 -19.80
C ASN A 263 21.61 3.93 -18.54
N THR A 264 21.22 2.66 -18.56
CA THR A 264 21.39 1.75 -17.42
C THR A 264 22.76 1.06 -17.41
N SER A 265 23.27 0.76 -16.21
CA SER A 265 24.50 -0.03 -16.06
C SER A 265 24.21 -1.51 -16.30
N GLU A 266 25.04 -2.17 -17.13
CA GLU A 266 25.04 -3.64 -17.27
C GLU A 266 25.52 -4.33 -15.98
N GLU A 267 26.45 -3.68 -15.27
CA GLU A 267 26.93 -4.17 -13.98
C GLU A 267 25.99 -3.73 -12.86
N ALA A 268 25.58 -4.68 -12.03
CA ALA A 268 24.81 -4.40 -10.83
C ALA A 268 25.73 -3.85 -9.75
N LEU A 269 25.63 -2.54 -9.48
CA LEU A 269 26.38 -1.88 -8.43
C LEU A 269 25.55 -1.71 -7.16
N GLY A 270 26.22 -1.68 -6.00
CA GLY A 270 25.58 -1.40 -4.72
C GLY A 270 25.19 0.06 -4.56
N VAL A 271 24.51 0.40 -3.47
CA VAL A 271 24.05 1.76 -3.15
C VAL A 271 25.17 2.82 -3.14
N HIS A 272 26.42 2.41 -2.97
CA HIS A 272 27.59 3.29 -3.03
C HIS A 272 27.79 3.97 -4.40
N ALA A 273 27.17 3.44 -5.46
CA ALA A 273 27.25 3.99 -6.81
C ALA A 273 26.16 5.03 -7.10
N LEU A 274 25.22 5.24 -6.18
CA LEU A 274 24.17 6.24 -6.31
C LEU A 274 24.66 7.62 -5.81
N PRO A 275 24.17 8.73 -6.39
CA PRO A 275 24.56 10.09 -6.04
C PRO A 275 24.01 10.59 -4.69
#